data_AF-A0A2V9KG09-F1
#
_entry.id   AF-A0A2V9KG09-F1
#
_cell.length_a   1.000
_cell.length_b   1.000
_cell.length_c   1.000
_cell.angle_alpha   90.00
_cell.angle_beta   90.00
_cell.angle_gamma   90.00
#
_symmetry.space_group_name_H-M   'P 1'
#
loop_
_entity.id
_entity.type
_entity.pdbx_description
1 polymer ?
#
loop_
_entity_poly.entity_id
_entity_poly.type
_entity_poly.pdbx_seq_one_letter_code
_entity_poly.pdbx_strand_id
1 'polypeptide(L)'
;MPSDDYLLLRGHWLQDNSRRLELSRKFLAENDELLDLLYRNLSSVEFHRYNLEVYLSIAKLCRQNLRMLGNLEEMTKHLEAAQERAAKLQYTDAAAALDQALDVAWKIRDERNQALSDTTTTWNRTWFPRVREANGRRVARAPQDFVDTQPSEKARRAQVGLDYLIDREFSLPFEEWVNEVLEARNRYAEAHGLPHREGKFDWQDTETLQSQTVDREL
;
A
#
# COMPACT_ATOMS: atom_id res chain seq x y z
N MET A 1 -12.00 13.42 -2.77
CA MET A 1 -11.49 14.38 -1.77
C MET A 1 -12.67 14.93 -0.97
N PRO A 2 -12.59 15.02 0.36
CA PRO A 2 -13.55 15.76 1.19
C PRO A 2 -13.46 17.27 0.92
N SER A 3 -14.59 17.98 0.85
CA SER A 3 -14.60 19.43 0.68
C SER A 3 -14.43 20.21 1.99
N ASP A 4 -14.13 21.49 1.87
CA ASP A 4 -13.95 22.40 3.00
C ASP A 4 -15.26 22.57 3.80
N ASP A 5 -16.41 22.60 3.12
CA ASP A 5 -17.72 22.61 3.77
C ASP A 5 -18.08 21.19 4.23
N TYR A 6 -18.02 20.94 5.54
CA TYR A 6 -18.46 19.70 6.19
C TYR A 6 -17.87 18.39 5.64
N LEU A 7 -16.68 18.44 5.03
CA LEU A 7 -15.98 17.25 4.53
C LEU A 7 -16.80 16.45 3.49
N LEU A 8 -17.66 17.12 2.70
CA LEU A 8 -18.53 16.44 1.75
C LEU A 8 -17.71 15.61 0.74
N LEU A 9 -18.08 14.34 0.61
CA LEU A 9 -17.50 13.44 -0.38
C LEU A 9 -18.22 13.56 -1.72
N ARG A 10 -17.44 13.61 -2.80
CA ARG A 10 -17.95 13.57 -4.17
C ARG A 10 -18.00 12.12 -4.67
N GLY A 11 -19.21 11.57 -4.77
CA GLY A 11 -19.46 10.25 -5.37
C GLY A 11 -19.65 9.11 -4.37
N HIS A 12 -19.98 7.92 -4.89
CA HIS A 12 -20.33 6.73 -4.10
C HIS A 12 -19.32 5.60 -4.34
N TRP A 13 -18.06 5.83 -3.96
CA TRP A 13 -16.95 4.92 -4.27
C TRP A 13 -17.22 3.47 -3.85
N LEU A 14 -17.81 3.24 -2.67
CA LEU A 14 -18.17 1.91 -2.18
C LEU A 14 -19.15 1.19 -3.12
N GLN A 15 -20.13 1.92 -3.64
CA GLN A 15 -21.12 1.36 -4.57
C GLN A 15 -20.45 1.05 -5.92
N ASP A 16 -19.67 1.99 -6.45
CA ASP A 16 -18.96 1.86 -7.72
C ASP A 16 -17.94 0.70 -7.71
N ASN A 17 -17.39 0.37 -6.54
CA ASN A 17 -16.39 -0.68 -6.38
C ASN A 17 -16.92 -1.95 -5.69
N SER A 18 -18.23 -2.04 -5.43
CA SER A 18 -18.88 -3.14 -4.71
C SER A 18 -18.47 -4.53 -5.23
N ARG A 19 -18.47 -4.73 -6.55
CA ARG A 19 -18.05 -6.00 -7.17
C ARG A 19 -16.56 -6.31 -6.95
N ARG A 20 -15.69 -5.29 -6.96
CA ARG A 20 -14.24 -5.47 -6.72
C ARG A 20 -13.99 -5.85 -5.27
N LEU A 21 -14.71 -5.23 -4.33
CA LEU A 21 -14.63 -5.55 -2.91
C LEU A 21 -15.12 -6.98 -2.62
N GLU A 22 -16.24 -7.38 -3.23
CA GLU A 22 -16.76 -8.76 -3.13
C GLU A 22 -15.73 -9.79 -3.63
N LEU A 23 -15.17 -9.56 -4.82
CA LEU A 23 -14.13 -10.44 -5.37
C LEU A 23 -12.88 -10.45 -4.51
N SER A 24 -12.47 -9.30 -3.96
CA SER A 24 -11.32 -9.22 -3.06
C SER A 24 -11.50 -10.11 -1.84
N ARG A 25 -12.67 -10.04 -1.17
CA ARG A 25 -12.97 -10.88 -0.01
C ARG A 25 -12.96 -12.37 -0.36
N LYS A 26 -13.55 -12.74 -1.51
CA LYS A 26 -13.53 -14.11 -2.01
C LYS A 26 -12.09 -14.61 -2.20
N PHE A 27 -11.26 -13.87 -2.95
CA PHE A 27 -9.88 -14.27 -3.21
C PHE A 27 -9.00 -14.19 -1.98
N LEU A 28 -9.33 -13.37 -0.98
CA LEU A 28 -8.63 -13.34 0.30
C LEU A 28 -8.82 -14.66 1.06
N ALA A 29 -10.03 -15.22 1.04
CA ALA A 29 -10.32 -16.53 1.62
C ALA A 29 -9.61 -17.68 0.88
N GLU A 30 -9.62 -17.66 -0.46
CA GLU A 30 -8.85 -18.63 -1.26
C GLU A 30 -7.33 -18.50 -1.00
N ASN A 31 -6.84 -17.28 -0.80
CA ASN A 31 -5.46 -17.03 -0.44
C ASN A 31 -5.12 -17.53 0.97
N ASP A 32 -6.03 -17.43 1.94
CA ASP A 32 -5.85 -18.03 3.27
C ASP A 32 -5.68 -19.55 3.18
N GLU A 33 -6.53 -20.23 2.39
CA GLU A 33 -6.38 -21.68 2.14
C GLU A 33 -5.04 -22.02 1.48
N LEU A 34 -4.62 -21.23 0.49
CA LEU A 34 -3.32 -21.41 -0.17
C LEU A 34 -2.15 -21.25 0.83
N LEU A 35 -2.18 -20.23 1.68
CA LEU A 35 -1.15 -20.03 2.70
C LEU A 35 -1.10 -21.21 3.67
N ASP A 36 -2.25 -21.69 4.12
CA ASP A 36 -2.33 -22.86 5.01
C ASP A 36 -1.77 -24.12 4.35
N LEU A 37 -2.04 -24.33 3.05
CA LEU A 37 -1.46 -25.44 2.29
C LEU A 37 0.07 -25.29 2.18
N LEU A 38 0.56 -24.09 1.85
CA LEU A 38 1.99 -23.83 1.72
C LEU A 38 2.74 -24.03 3.05
N TYR A 39 2.21 -23.53 4.17
CA TYR A 39 2.82 -23.73 5.48
C TYR A 39 2.85 -25.21 5.90
N ARG A 40 1.77 -25.97 5.64
CA ARG A 40 1.72 -27.41 5.91
C ARG A 40 2.73 -28.21 5.08
N ASN A 41 2.97 -27.82 3.83
CA ASN A 41 3.95 -28.49 2.99
C ASN A 41 5.39 -28.06 3.35
N LEU A 42 5.61 -26.78 3.72
CA LEU A 42 6.91 -26.28 4.16
C LEU A 42 7.45 -26.98 5.40
N SER A 43 6.57 -27.44 6.30
CA SER A 43 6.99 -28.15 7.52
C SER A 43 7.36 -29.61 7.28
N SER A 44 6.92 -30.21 6.18
CA SER A 44 7.06 -31.64 5.91
C SER A 44 7.97 -31.99 4.73
N VAL A 45 8.36 -31.01 3.91
CA VAL A 45 9.13 -31.28 2.70
C VAL A 45 10.63 -31.47 2.98
N GLU A 46 11.21 -32.52 2.40
CA GLU A 46 12.66 -32.80 2.45
C GLU A 46 13.43 -32.13 1.31
N PHE A 47 12.81 -31.98 0.14
CA PHE A 47 13.39 -31.39 -1.07
C PHE A 47 12.57 -30.18 -1.54
N HIS A 48 13.13 -29.31 -2.38
CA HIS A 48 12.41 -28.14 -2.95
C HIS A 48 11.82 -27.13 -1.95
N ARG A 49 12.28 -27.12 -0.69
CA ARG A 49 11.86 -26.14 0.33
C ARG A 49 11.89 -24.70 -0.19
N TYR A 50 12.97 -24.31 -0.85
CA TYR A 50 13.13 -22.98 -1.43
C TYR A 50 12.03 -22.61 -2.43
N ASN A 51 11.58 -23.56 -3.27
CA ASN A 51 10.49 -23.29 -4.22
C ASN A 51 9.18 -23.00 -3.49
N LEU A 52 8.91 -23.70 -2.38
CA LEU A 52 7.74 -23.41 -1.55
C LEU A 52 7.86 -22.06 -0.83
N GLU A 53 9.06 -21.68 -0.39
CA GLU A 53 9.31 -20.35 0.18
C GLU A 53 9.06 -19.24 -0.87
N VAL A 54 9.47 -19.45 -2.12
CA VAL A 54 9.18 -18.56 -3.25
C VAL A 54 7.67 -18.47 -3.52
N TYR A 55 6.95 -19.61 -3.57
CA TYR A 55 5.49 -19.58 -3.74
C TYR A 55 4.79 -18.87 -2.58
N LEU A 56 5.27 -19.07 -1.35
CA LEU A 56 4.77 -18.38 -0.17
C LEU A 56 4.96 -16.86 -0.28
N SER A 57 6.11 -16.39 -0.75
CA SER A 57 6.35 -14.96 -0.92
C SER A 57 5.45 -14.35 -2.00
N ILE A 58 5.22 -15.04 -3.11
CA ILE A 58 4.28 -14.63 -4.16
C ILE A 58 2.84 -14.58 -3.60
N ALA A 59 2.43 -15.61 -2.85
CA ALA A 59 1.10 -15.66 -2.24
C ALA A 59 0.88 -14.49 -1.27
N LYS A 60 1.92 -14.09 -0.50
CA LYS A 60 1.88 -12.91 0.38
C LYS A 60 1.78 -11.59 -0.38
N LEU A 61 2.47 -11.42 -1.52
CA LEU A 61 2.32 -10.24 -2.38
C LEU A 61 0.89 -10.12 -2.93
N CYS A 62 0.33 -11.23 -3.42
CA CYS A 62 -1.08 -11.27 -3.85
C CYS A 62 -2.02 -10.93 -2.68
N ARG A 63 -1.75 -11.45 -1.49
CA ARG A 63 -2.54 -11.17 -0.28
C ARG A 63 -2.54 -9.69 0.07
N GLN A 64 -1.37 -9.04 0.03
CA GLN A 64 -1.28 -7.60 0.31
C GLN A 64 -2.11 -6.80 -0.69
N ASN A 65 -2.08 -7.13 -1.98
CA ASN A 65 -2.91 -6.47 -3.00
C ASN A 65 -4.43 -6.63 -2.71
N LEU A 66 -4.85 -7.79 -2.23
CA LEU A 66 -6.25 -8.03 -1.83
C LEU A 66 -6.61 -7.24 -0.57
N ARG A 67 -5.72 -7.21 0.42
CA ARG A 67 -5.89 -6.41 1.65
C ARG A 67 -5.95 -4.93 1.36
N MET A 68 -5.16 -4.42 0.40
CA MET A 68 -5.22 -3.03 -0.05
C MET A 68 -6.65 -2.64 -0.45
N LEU A 69 -7.38 -3.49 -1.19
CA LEU A 69 -8.77 -3.21 -1.56
C LEU A 69 -9.70 -3.11 -0.35
N GLY A 70 -9.50 -3.96 0.66
CA GLY A 70 -10.24 -3.89 1.93
C GLY A 70 -9.89 -2.64 2.75
N ASN A 71 -8.61 -2.28 2.79
CA ASN A 71 -8.14 -1.06 3.43
C ASN A 71 -8.71 0.20 2.72
N LEU A 72 -8.85 0.20 1.39
CA LEU A 72 -9.52 1.30 0.67
C LEU A 72 -11.02 1.40 1.02
N GLU A 73 -11.71 0.28 1.24
CA GLU A 73 -13.08 0.27 1.78
C GLU A 73 -13.11 0.87 3.19
N GLU A 74 -12.19 0.48 4.07
CA GLU A 74 -12.08 1.01 5.43
C GLU A 74 -11.80 2.53 5.44
N MET A 75 -10.86 3.00 4.61
CA MET A 75 -10.59 4.43 4.40
C MET A 75 -11.85 5.17 3.98
N THR A 76 -12.60 4.64 3.02
CA THR A 76 -13.84 5.29 2.55
C THR A 76 -14.87 5.39 3.66
N LYS A 77 -15.05 4.35 4.48
CA LYS A 77 -15.95 4.38 5.65
C LYS A 77 -15.53 5.42 6.68
N HIS A 78 -14.23 5.57 6.93
CA HIS A 78 -13.72 6.61 7.83
C HIS A 78 -13.99 8.01 7.29
N LEU A 79 -13.84 8.23 5.98
CA LEU A 79 -14.17 9.50 5.35
C LEU A 79 -15.68 9.81 5.43
N GLU A 80 -16.54 8.82 5.18
CA GLU A 80 -18.00 8.97 5.32
C GLU A 80 -18.39 9.29 6.78
N ALA A 81 -17.76 8.63 7.74
CA ALA A 81 -17.95 8.91 9.16
C ALA A 81 -17.48 10.33 9.54
N ALA A 82 -16.38 10.81 8.96
CA ALA A 82 -15.89 12.17 9.18
C ALA A 82 -16.91 13.20 8.69
N GLN A 83 -17.47 13.01 7.49
CA GLN A 83 -18.54 13.85 6.95
C GLN A 83 -19.78 13.86 7.85
N GLU A 84 -20.24 12.68 8.29
CA GLU A 84 -21.41 12.58 9.17
C GLU A 84 -21.21 13.30 10.51
N ARG A 85 -20.04 13.14 11.13
CA ARG A 85 -19.69 13.79 12.40
C ARG A 85 -19.55 15.30 12.24
N ALA A 86 -18.93 15.76 11.14
CA ALA A 86 -18.83 17.18 10.83
C ALA A 86 -20.21 17.83 10.70
N ALA A 87 -21.15 17.18 10.01
CA ALA A 87 -22.53 17.65 9.87
C ALA A 87 -23.29 17.74 11.22
N LYS A 88 -22.91 16.92 12.20
CA LYS A 88 -23.44 16.94 13.58
C LYS A 88 -22.68 17.88 14.52
N LEU A 89 -21.75 18.68 14.00
CA LEU A 89 -20.88 19.60 14.77
C LEU A 89 -19.98 18.86 15.78
N GLN A 90 -19.69 17.59 15.55
CA GLN A 90 -18.77 16.77 16.36
C GLN A 90 -17.34 16.92 15.81
N TYR A 91 -16.77 18.11 15.94
CA TYR A 91 -15.53 18.49 15.23
C TYR A 91 -14.33 17.61 15.59
N THR A 92 -14.14 17.29 16.87
CA THR A 92 -13.07 16.39 17.35
C THR A 92 -13.19 15.00 16.74
N ASP A 93 -14.41 14.46 16.72
CA ASP A 93 -14.67 13.10 16.23
C ASP A 93 -14.56 13.05 14.69
N ALA A 94 -14.89 14.14 14.01
CA ALA A 94 -14.71 14.28 12.56
C ALA A 94 -13.22 14.28 12.19
N ALA A 95 -12.40 15.09 12.89
CA ALA A 95 -10.95 15.10 12.71
C ALA A 95 -10.32 13.72 13.03
N ALA A 96 -10.78 13.05 14.10
CA ALA A 96 -10.32 11.72 14.45
C ALA A 96 -10.69 10.65 13.39
N ALA A 97 -11.83 10.79 12.71
CA ALA A 97 -12.19 9.90 11.60
C ALA A 97 -11.29 10.12 10.37
N LEU A 98 -10.95 11.37 10.03
CA LEU A 98 -9.95 11.65 9.00
C LEU A 98 -8.60 11.06 9.36
N ASP A 99 -8.21 11.16 10.64
CA ASP A 99 -6.97 10.58 11.15
C ASP A 99 -6.93 9.05 10.98
N GLN A 100 -8.05 8.37 11.18
CA GLN A 100 -8.16 6.92 10.94
C GLN A 100 -8.04 6.58 9.46
N ALA A 101 -8.70 7.33 8.56
CA ALA A 101 -8.54 7.16 7.11
C ALA A 101 -7.07 7.34 6.68
N LEU A 102 -6.41 8.34 7.23
CA LEU A 102 -4.98 8.58 7.05
C LEU A 102 -4.17 7.38 7.54
N ASP A 103 -4.33 6.93 8.79
CA ASP A 103 -3.61 5.78 9.35
C ASP A 103 -3.68 4.52 8.47
N VAL A 104 -4.86 4.24 7.89
CA VAL A 104 -5.03 3.10 6.98
C VAL A 104 -4.19 3.27 5.69
N ALA A 105 -3.98 4.49 5.21
CA ALA A 105 -3.09 4.73 4.08
C ALA A 105 -1.62 4.42 4.40
N TRP A 106 -1.12 4.81 5.58
CA TRP A 106 0.22 4.41 6.05
C TRP A 106 0.31 2.89 6.22
N LYS A 107 -0.71 2.25 6.78
CA LYS A 107 -0.80 0.79 6.88
C LYS A 107 -0.69 0.09 5.52
N ILE A 108 -1.37 0.59 4.49
CA ILE A 108 -1.26 0.03 3.12
C ILE A 108 0.19 0.05 2.64
N ARG A 109 0.89 1.18 2.83
CA ARG A 109 2.30 1.33 2.45
C ARG A 109 3.19 0.36 3.22
N ASP A 110 3.01 0.27 4.53
CA ASP A 110 3.82 -0.59 5.40
C ASP A 110 3.61 -2.06 5.05
N GLU A 111 2.36 -2.49 4.84
CA GLU A 111 2.03 -3.86 4.42
C GLU A 111 2.67 -4.21 3.05
N ARG A 112 2.66 -3.27 2.10
CA ARG A 112 3.33 -3.41 0.80
C ARG A 112 4.84 -3.56 0.97
N ASN A 113 5.46 -2.66 1.72
CA ASN A 113 6.91 -2.65 1.93
C ASN A 113 7.36 -3.92 2.66
N GLN A 114 6.58 -4.40 3.63
CA GLN A 114 6.83 -5.68 4.29
C GLN A 114 6.73 -6.86 3.30
N ALA A 115 5.70 -6.91 2.45
CA ALA A 115 5.55 -7.98 1.46
C ALA A 115 6.68 -7.98 0.41
N LEU A 116 7.12 -6.80 -0.02
CA LEU A 116 8.27 -6.65 -0.90
C LEU A 116 9.57 -7.07 -0.21
N SER A 117 9.79 -6.66 1.04
CA SER A 117 10.97 -7.01 1.85
C SER A 117 11.07 -8.51 2.10
N ASP A 118 9.97 -9.15 2.50
CA ASP A 118 9.86 -10.61 2.67
C ASP A 118 10.22 -11.35 1.37
N THR A 119 9.69 -10.86 0.24
CA THR A 119 9.94 -11.45 -1.08
C THR A 119 11.38 -11.28 -1.50
N THR A 120 11.93 -10.08 -1.37
CA THR A 120 13.32 -9.76 -1.67
C THR A 120 14.28 -10.61 -0.84
N THR A 121 14.02 -10.74 0.46
CA THR A 121 14.80 -11.58 1.37
C THR A 121 14.76 -13.04 0.95
N THR A 122 13.58 -13.55 0.56
CA THR A 122 13.43 -14.94 0.14
C THR A 122 14.20 -15.20 -1.16
N TRP A 123 13.97 -14.40 -2.20
CA TRP A 123 14.53 -14.62 -3.52
C TRP A 123 16.04 -14.40 -3.55
N ASN A 124 16.54 -13.40 -2.81
CA ASN A 124 17.97 -13.10 -2.76
C ASN A 124 18.80 -14.13 -1.98
N ARG A 125 18.18 -15.16 -1.38
CA ARG A 125 18.93 -16.32 -0.86
C ARG A 125 19.66 -17.07 -1.95
N THR A 126 19.07 -17.13 -3.15
CA THR A 126 19.63 -17.90 -4.27
C THR A 126 19.87 -17.02 -5.50
N TRP A 127 19.13 -15.93 -5.67
CA TRP A 127 19.25 -15.02 -6.81
C TRP A 127 20.12 -13.83 -6.43
N PHE A 128 21.11 -13.50 -7.25
CA PHE A 128 21.86 -12.26 -7.03
C PHE A 128 21.00 -11.06 -7.43
N PRO A 129 21.01 -9.98 -6.63
CA PRO A 129 20.19 -8.81 -6.92
C PRO A 129 20.61 -8.22 -8.27
N ARG A 130 19.61 -7.89 -9.08
CA ARG A 130 19.85 -7.12 -10.31
C ARG A 130 20.20 -5.70 -9.88
N VAL A 131 21.42 -5.27 -10.19
CA VAL A 131 21.93 -3.94 -9.84
C VAL A 131 22.47 -3.24 -11.08
N ARG A 132 22.44 -1.90 -11.09
CA ARG A 132 22.93 -1.11 -12.22
C ARG A 132 24.44 -1.25 -12.43
N GLU A 133 25.17 -1.42 -11.34
CA GLU A 133 26.60 -1.64 -11.32
C GLU A 133 26.97 -2.61 -10.20
N ALA A 134 27.77 -3.61 -10.50
CA ALA A 134 28.39 -4.51 -9.52
C ALA A 134 29.79 -4.88 -9.98
N ASN A 135 30.75 -4.92 -9.04
CA ASN A 135 32.12 -5.37 -9.30
C ASN A 135 32.77 -4.65 -10.51
N GLY A 136 32.55 -3.34 -10.65
CA GLY A 136 33.08 -2.52 -11.76
C GLY A 136 32.45 -2.82 -13.13
N ARG A 137 31.43 -3.68 -13.19
CA ARG A 137 30.66 -3.98 -14.40
C ARG A 137 29.33 -3.24 -14.34
N ARG A 138 29.14 -2.33 -15.29
CA ARG A 138 27.84 -1.72 -15.59
C ARG A 138 27.06 -2.66 -16.50
N VAL A 139 25.74 -2.70 -16.37
CA VAL A 139 24.89 -3.47 -17.31
C VAL A 139 25.14 -2.94 -18.72
N ALA A 140 25.93 -3.67 -19.51
CA ALA A 140 26.43 -3.25 -20.83
C ALA A 140 25.35 -3.26 -21.93
N ARG A 141 24.15 -3.76 -21.60
CA ARG A 141 23.06 -3.93 -22.55
C ARG A 141 21.89 -3.07 -22.08
N ALA A 142 21.45 -2.15 -22.94
CA ALA A 142 20.08 -1.69 -22.86
C ALA A 142 19.18 -2.93 -22.77
N PRO A 143 18.18 -2.95 -21.87
CA PRO A 143 17.16 -3.99 -21.84
C PRO A 143 16.67 -4.21 -23.27
N GLN A 144 16.62 -5.46 -23.72
CA GLN A 144 16.00 -5.71 -25.03
C GLN A 144 14.53 -5.36 -24.92
N ASP A 145 14.12 -4.34 -25.66
CA ASP A 145 12.73 -3.96 -25.86
C ASP A 145 12.02 -5.10 -26.60
N PHE A 146 11.34 -5.98 -25.87
CA PHE A 146 10.26 -6.75 -26.47
C PHE A 146 8.99 -5.91 -26.61
N VAL A 147 8.92 -4.74 -25.97
CA VAL A 147 7.86 -3.74 -26.13
C VAL A 147 8.46 -2.34 -25.93
N ASP A 148 8.32 -1.49 -26.94
CA ASP A 148 8.78 -0.10 -26.99
C ASP A 148 8.15 0.74 -25.87
N THR A 149 8.92 1.12 -24.86
CA THR A 149 8.58 2.24 -23.97
C THR A 149 9.87 2.94 -23.51
N GLN A 150 9.99 4.23 -23.80
CA GLN A 150 11.07 5.13 -23.34
C GLN A 150 11.46 4.89 -21.86
N PRO A 151 12.70 5.19 -21.42
CA PRO A 151 13.17 4.83 -20.08
C PRO A 151 12.59 5.78 -19.02
N SER A 152 11.31 5.61 -18.74
CA SER A 152 10.65 6.13 -17.55
C SER A 152 11.42 5.66 -16.31
N GLU A 153 11.37 6.44 -15.23
CA GLU A 153 11.90 6.02 -13.93
C GLU A 153 11.35 4.65 -13.49
N LYS A 154 10.12 4.37 -13.89
CA LYS A 154 9.43 3.08 -13.84
C LYS A 154 10.21 1.94 -14.52
N ALA A 155 10.58 2.10 -15.79
CA ALA A 155 11.41 1.13 -16.52
C ALA A 155 12.79 0.93 -15.86
N ARG A 156 13.35 2.00 -15.28
CA ARG A 156 14.62 1.96 -14.53
C ARG A 156 14.52 1.27 -13.17
N ARG A 157 13.37 1.34 -12.49
CA ARG A 157 13.08 0.57 -11.26
C ARG A 157 12.83 -0.90 -11.57
N ALA A 158 12.15 -1.19 -12.68
CA ALA A 158 11.83 -2.57 -13.05
C ALA A 158 13.05 -3.48 -13.33
N GLN A 159 14.23 -2.89 -13.49
CA GLN A 159 15.49 -3.61 -13.74
C GLN A 159 16.39 -3.74 -12.51
N VAL A 160 16.05 -3.09 -11.40
CA VAL A 160 16.83 -3.08 -10.16
C VAL A 160 16.03 -3.78 -9.07
N GLY A 161 16.65 -4.75 -8.41
CA GLY A 161 16.00 -5.52 -7.34
C GLY A 161 14.71 -6.21 -7.81
N LEU A 162 13.69 -6.18 -6.96
CA LEU A 162 12.38 -6.80 -7.20
C LEU A 162 11.22 -5.79 -7.15
N ASP A 163 11.52 -4.48 -7.26
CA ASP A 163 10.51 -3.42 -7.16
C ASP A 163 9.44 -3.50 -8.26
N TYR A 164 9.76 -4.16 -9.39
CA TYR A 164 8.79 -4.43 -10.45
C TYR A 164 7.58 -5.24 -9.98
N LEU A 165 7.71 -6.00 -8.88
CA LEU A 165 6.61 -6.80 -8.32
C LEU A 165 5.47 -5.94 -7.76
N ILE A 166 5.75 -4.67 -7.41
CA ILE A 166 4.79 -3.71 -6.86
C ILE A 166 4.59 -2.47 -7.77
N ASP A 167 5.14 -2.49 -8.98
CA ASP A 167 5.17 -1.33 -9.89
C ASP A 167 3.78 -0.81 -10.29
N ARG A 168 2.77 -1.68 -10.28
CA ARG A 168 1.38 -1.29 -10.49
C ARG A 168 0.89 -0.32 -9.41
N GLU A 169 1.28 -0.53 -8.15
CA GLU A 169 0.88 0.32 -7.03
C GLU A 169 1.49 1.72 -7.15
N PHE A 170 2.73 1.84 -7.61
CA PHE A 170 3.37 3.14 -7.87
C PHE A 170 2.73 3.95 -9.00
N SER A 171 1.99 3.31 -9.89
CA SER A 171 1.27 4.00 -10.96
C SER A 171 -0.02 4.68 -10.47
N LEU A 172 -0.41 4.47 -9.21
CA LEU A 172 -1.56 5.13 -8.61
C LEU A 172 -1.14 6.51 -8.07
N PRO A 173 -1.98 7.55 -8.22
CA PRO A 173 -1.74 8.88 -7.63
C PRO A 173 -2.06 8.89 -6.12
N PHE A 174 -1.63 7.84 -5.40
CA PHE A 174 -2.02 7.63 -4.02
C PHE A 174 -1.34 8.64 -3.08
N GLU A 175 -0.11 9.05 -3.38
CA GLU A 175 0.62 10.07 -2.62
C GLU A 175 -0.10 11.42 -2.61
N GLU A 176 -0.43 11.90 -3.80
CA GLU A 176 -1.16 13.16 -4.01
C GLU A 176 -2.48 13.13 -3.24
N TRP A 177 -3.24 12.03 -3.38
CA TRP A 177 -4.50 11.85 -2.68
C TRP A 177 -4.36 11.88 -1.15
N VAL A 178 -3.34 11.19 -0.57
CA VAL A 178 -3.15 11.18 0.90
C VAL A 178 -2.78 12.57 1.40
N ASN A 179 -1.90 13.27 0.68
CA ASN A 179 -1.48 14.62 1.06
C ASN A 179 -2.64 15.61 0.95
N GLU A 180 -3.50 15.52 -0.07
CA GLU A 180 -4.73 16.32 -0.16
C GLU A 180 -5.69 16.09 1.01
N VAL A 181 -5.86 14.83 1.45
CA VAL A 181 -6.69 14.49 2.61
C VAL A 181 -6.08 15.05 3.90
N LEU A 182 -4.75 14.98 4.05
CA LEU A 182 -4.05 15.56 5.19
C LEU A 182 -4.21 17.09 5.24
N GLU A 183 -4.08 17.76 4.10
CA GLU A 183 -4.30 19.20 3.98
C GLU A 183 -5.76 19.58 4.31
N ALA A 184 -6.74 18.84 3.79
CA ALA A 184 -8.15 19.05 4.13
C ALA A 184 -8.42 18.86 5.63
N ARG A 185 -7.83 17.82 6.24
CA ARG A 185 -7.91 17.56 7.68
C ARG A 185 -7.31 18.70 8.50
N ASN A 186 -6.16 19.24 8.09
CA ASN A 186 -5.50 20.33 8.80
C ASN A 186 -6.24 21.67 8.66
N ARG A 187 -6.77 21.99 7.47
CA ARG A 187 -7.64 23.16 7.30
C ARG A 187 -8.92 23.06 8.13
N TYR A 188 -9.53 21.88 8.19
CA TYR A 188 -10.68 21.62 9.06
C TYR A 188 -10.32 21.78 10.54
N ALA A 189 -9.16 21.28 10.96
CA ALA A 189 -8.67 21.43 12.32
C ALA A 189 -8.46 22.90 12.70
N GLU A 190 -7.80 23.67 11.83
CA GLU A 190 -7.58 25.11 12.03
C GLU A 190 -8.90 25.88 12.20
N ALA A 191 -9.89 25.64 11.35
CA ALA A 191 -11.20 26.28 11.41
C ALA A 191 -11.97 26.01 12.72
N HIS A 192 -11.64 24.91 13.41
CA HIS A 192 -12.31 24.47 14.63
C HIS A 192 -11.40 24.49 15.88
N GLY A 193 -10.21 25.10 15.80
CA GLY A 193 -9.28 25.23 16.93
C GLY A 193 -8.68 23.91 17.41
N LEU A 194 -8.55 22.93 16.52
CA LEU A 194 -7.96 21.61 16.80
C LEU A 194 -6.48 21.57 16.37
N PRO A 195 -5.64 20.71 16.99
CA PRO A 195 -4.24 20.60 16.63
C PRO A 195 -4.07 20.06 15.20
N HIS A 196 -3.02 20.52 14.54
CA HIS A 196 -2.63 20.00 13.22
C HIS A 196 -2.06 18.60 13.36
N ARG A 197 -2.25 17.78 12.34
CA ARG A 197 -1.54 16.52 12.19
C ARG A 197 -0.32 16.75 11.31
N GLU A 198 0.85 16.38 11.83
CA GLU A 198 2.08 16.34 11.06
C GLU A 198 2.26 14.97 10.39
N GLY A 199 3.02 14.96 9.30
CA GLY A 199 3.36 13.76 8.56
C GLY A 199 3.56 14.05 7.09
N LYS A 200 4.57 13.42 6.49
CA LYS A 200 4.74 13.39 5.04
C LYS A 200 4.51 11.96 4.58
N PHE A 201 3.59 11.77 3.65
CA PHE A 201 3.38 10.48 3.02
C PHE A 201 4.24 10.42 1.76
N ASP A 202 5.16 9.46 1.71
CA ASP A 202 5.92 9.10 0.52
C ASP A 202 5.43 7.74 0.06
N TRP A 203 4.77 7.71 -1.11
CA TRP A 203 4.23 6.46 -1.65
C TRP A 203 5.29 5.63 -2.35
N GLN A 204 6.36 6.27 -2.82
CA GLN A 204 7.44 5.64 -3.59
C GLN A 204 8.48 4.98 -2.67
N ASP A 205 8.48 5.31 -1.38
CA ASP A 205 9.28 4.67 -0.34
C ASP A 205 8.99 3.16 -0.22
N THR A 206 10.03 2.35 -0.40
CA THR A 206 10.01 0.88 -0.27
C THR A 206 10.74 0.35 0.97
N GLU A 207 11.40 1.23 1.72
CA GLU A 207 12.35 0.86 2.76
C GLU A 207 11.73 0.95 4.15
N THR A 208 10.82 1.90 4.38
CA THR A 208 10.13 2.02 5.67
C THR A 208 9.14 0.86 5.85
N LEU A 209 9.45 -0.05 6.78
CA LEU A 209 8.60 -1.22 7.08
C LEU A 209 7.47 -0.90 8.06
N GLN A 210 7.66 0.10 8.91
CA GLN A 210 6.68 0.56 9.88
C GLN A 210 6.74 2.07 9.99
N SER A 211 5.61 2.70 9.74
CA SER A 211 5.41 4.11 9.94
C SER A 211 5.36 4.41 11.43
N GLN A 212 6.06 5.46 11.86
CA GLN A 212 5.87 5.97 13.21
C GLN A 212 4.44 6.52 13.31
N THR A 213 3.60 5.85 14.09
CA THR A 213 2.35 6.45 14.54
C THR A 213 2.73 7.68 15.35
N VAL A 214 2.35 8.88 14.89
CA VAL A 214 2.53 10.10 15.69
C VAL A 214 1.85 9.84 17.04
N ASP A 215 2.64 9.84 18.11
CA ASP A 215 2.16 9.66 19.48
C ASP A 215 1.02 10.66 19.71
N ARG A 216 -0.19 10.14 19.92
CA ARG A 216 -1.39 10.95 20.22
C ARG A 216 -1.47 11.24 21.71
N GLU A 217 -0.36 11.63 22.31
CA GLU A 217 -0.37 12.24 23.63
C GLU A 217 -0.04 13.72 23.46
N LEU A 218 -1.08 14.55 23.58
CA LEU A 218 -1.15 15.84 24.29
C LEU A 218 -2.47 16.56 23.98
#